data_AF-A0A392VUX6-F1
#
_entry.id   AF-A0A392VUX6-F1
#
_cell.length_a   1.000
_cell.length_b   1.000
_cell.length_c   1.000
_cell.angle_alpha   90.00
_cell.angle_beta   90.00
_cell.angle_gamma   90.00
#
_symmetry.space_group_name_H-M   'P 1'
#
loop_
_entity.id
_entity.type
_entity.pdbx_description
1 polymer ?
#
loop_
_entity_poly.entity_id
_entity_poly.type
_entity_poly.pdbx_seq_one_letter_code
_entity_poly.pdbx_strand_id
1 'polypeptide(L)' 'SKIVVYTDHAAIKYLITKSDFKPRLIRWMLLLQEFDLEIKDKKGTENLVADHLSRLVNNEVTKHERE' A
#
# COMPACT_ATOMS: atom_id res chain seq x y z
N SER A 1 -6.82 10.75 14.77
CA SER A 1 -6.07 9.62 15.34
C SER A 1 -4.99 9.21 14.36
N LYS A 2 -3.77 9.00 14.84
CA LYS A 2 -2.63 8.66 13.99
C LYS A 2 -2.72 7.21 13.51
N ILE A 3 -2.56 6.98 12.22
CA ILE A 3 -2.58 5.66 11.58
C ILE A 3 -1.14 5.28 11.24
N VAL A 4 -0.68 4.12 11.72
CA VAL A 4 0.65 3.60 11.38
C VAL A 4 0.49 2.47 10.37
N VAL A 5 1.11 2.62 9.20
CA VAL A 5 1.10 1.61 8.14
C VAL A 5 2.47 0.96 8.06
N TYR A 6 2.51 -0.36 8.19
CA TYR A 6 3.71 -1.15 7.98
C TYR A 6 3.71 -1.71 6.55
N THR A 7 4.82 -1.51 5.85
CA THR A 7 5.00 -2.03 4.48
C THR A 7 6.39 -2.66 4.36
N ASP A 8 6.50 -3.71 3.56
CA ASP A 8 7.75 -4.33 3.17
C ASP A 8 8.32 -3.74 1.87
N HIS A 9 7.74 -2.64 1.39
CA HIS A 9 8.17 -1.96 0.19
C HIS A 9 8.64 -0.53 0.49
N ALA A 10 9.95 -0.38 0.66
CA ALA A 10 10.61 0.87 1.03
C ALA A 10 10.27 2.07 0.12
N ALA A 11 9.94 1.85 -1.16
CA ALA A 11 9.58 2.96 -2.06
C ALA A 11 8.27 3.66 -1.67
N ILE A 12 7.34 2.96 -1.00
CA ILE A 12 6.06 3.52 -0.55
C ILE A 12 6.26 4.56 0.55
N LYS A 13 7.34 4.46 1.34
CA LYS A 13 7.69 5.47 2.35
C LYS A 13 7.84 6.87 1.76
N TYR A 14 8.31 6.95 0.51
CA TYR A 14 8.55 8.21 -0.19
C TYR A 14 7.35 8.68 -1.02
N LEU A 15 6.22 7.95 -0.96
CA LEU A 15 5.02 8.25 -1.74
C LEU A 15 4.46 9.63 -1.40
N ILE A 16 4.61 10.10 -0.15
CA ILE A 16 4.08 11.40 0.31
C ILE A 16 5.10 12.53 0.10
N THR A 17 6.40 12.22 0.07
CA THR A 17 7.46 13.25 0.10
C THR A 17 7.96 13.70 -1.27
N LYS A 18 7.69 12.94 -2.34
CA LYS A 18 8.21 13.22 -3.68
C LYS A 18 7.16 13.96 -4.53
N SER A 19 7.58 14.96 -5.31
CA SER A 19 6.66 15.82 -6.08
C SER A 19 6.38 15.31 -7.51
N ASP A 20 7.21 14.40 -8.03
CA ASP A 20 7.13 13.92 -9.41
C ASP A 20 6.54 12.50 -9.49
N PHE A 21 5.25 12.44 -9.81
CA PHE A 21 4.51 11.19 -9.83
C PHE A 21 3.56 11.08 -11.02
N LYS A 22 3.38 9.84 -11.50
CA LYS A 22 2.37 9.51 -12.51
C LYS A 22 0.98 9.90 -11.98
N PRO A 23 0.00 10.27 -12.83
CA PRO A 23 -1.34 10.70 -12.40
C PRO A 23 -2.04 9.73 -11.42
N ARG A 24 -1.81 8.42 -11.58
CA ARG A 24 -2.34 7.40 -10.65
C ARG A 24 -1.82 7.57 -9.23
N LEU A 25 -0.53 7.87 -9.06
CA LEU A 25 0.10 8.07 -7.76
C LEU A 25 -0.33 9.39 -7.11
N ILE A 26 -0.55 10.44 -7.90
CA ILE A 26 -1.12 11.70 -7.41
C ILE A 26 -2.51 11.46 -6.81
N ARG A 27 -3.36 10.66 -7.46
CA ARG A 27 -4.68 10.32 -6.92
C ARG A 27 -4.60 9.60 -5.57
N TRP A 28 -3.64 8.67 -5.43
CA TRP A 28 -3.39 8.00 -4.15
C TRP A 28 -2.84 8.95 -3.09
N MET A 29 -1.93 9.86 -3.45
CA MET A 29 -1.39 10.86 -2.52
C MET A 29 -2.49 11.77 -1.97
N LEU A 30 -3.35 12.31 -2.84
CA LEU A 30 -4.47 13.17 -2.42
C LEU A 30 -5.40 12.45 -1.44
N LEU A 31 -5.71 11.18 -1.71
CA LEU A 31 -6.54 10.36 -0.81
C LEU A 31 -5.85 10.10 0.53
N LEU A 32 -4.54 9.81 0.51
CA LEU A 32 -3.78 9.51 1.72
C LEU A 32 -3.49 10.77 2.56
N GLN A 33 -3.50 11.95 1.95
CA GLN A 33 -3.29 13.23 2.63
C GLN A 33 -4.43 13.58 3.60
N GLU A 34 -5.63 13.01 3.42
CA GLU A 34 -6.76 13.19 4.36
C GLU A 34 -6.51 12.52 5.72
N PHE A 35 -5.51 11.63 5.81
CA PHE A 35 -5.19 10.87 7.02
C PHE A 35 -3.86 11.32 7.64
N ASP A 36 -3.81 11.33 8.98
CA ASP A 36 -2.55 11.46 9.74
C ASP A 36 -1.81 10.11 9.72
N LEU A 37 -1.03 9.88 8.66
CA LEU A 37 -0.47 8.57 8.31
C LEU A 37 1.06 8.53 8.48
N GLU A 38 1.54 7.51 9.19
CA GLU A 38 2.97 7.23 9.38
C GLU A 38 3.34 5.90 8.72
N ILE A 39 4.16 5.95 7.68
CA ILE A 39 4.61 4.76 6.94
C ILE A 39 5.94 4.28 7.52
N LYS A 40 5.96 3.03 8.00
CA LYS A 40 7.15 2.34 8.52
C LYS A 40 7.49 1.16 7.64
N ASP A 41 8.78 1.00 7.37
CA ASP A 41 9.30 -0.19 6.71
C ASP A 41 9.31 -1.35 7.71
N LYS A 42 8.88 -2.53 7.27
CA LYS A 42 8.88 -3.77 8.03
C LYS A 42 9.39 -4.87 7.11
N LYS A 43 10.30 -5.71 7.60
CA LYS A 43 10.82 -6.81 6.77
C LYS A 43 9.66 -7.71 6.32
N GLY A 44 9.64 -8.11 5.05
CA GLY A 44 8.58 -8.98 4.51
C GLY A 44 8.38 -10.28 5.29
N THR A 45 9.46 -10.83 5.88
CA THR A 45 9.40 -12.01 6.77
C THR A 45 8.59 -11.79 8.04
N GLU A 46 8.37 -10.54 8.45
CA GLU A 46 7.57 -10.18 9.61
C GLU A 46 6.18 -9.66 9.21
N ASN A 47 5.94 -9.43 7.90
CA ASN A 47 4.66 -8.98 7.36
C ASN A 47 3.75 -10.15 6.93
N LEU A 48 3.85 -11.28 7.65
CA LEU A 48 3.22 -12.55 7.28
C LEU A 48 1.71 -12.46 7.11
N VAL A 49 1.02 -11.72 7.97
CA VAL A 49 -0.45 -11.60 7.89
C VAL A 49 -0.86 -10.94 6.59
N ALA A 50 -0.24 -9.80 6.24
CA ALA A 50 -0.55 -9.11 5.00
C ALA A 50 -0.14 -9.91 3.76
N ASP A 51 1.01 -10.60 3.81
CA ASP A 51 1.48 -11.48 2.74
C ASP A 51 0.57 -12.71 2.55
N HIS A 52 0.06 -13.30 3.63
CA HIS A 52 -0.91 -14.39 3.52
C HIS A 52 -2.23 -13.91 2.93
N LEU A 53 -2.74 -12.77 3.41
CA LEU A 53 -3.98 -12.19 2.89
C LEU A 53 -3.88 -11.79 1.42
N SER A 54 -2.75 -11.24 0.98
CA SER A 54 -2.53 -10.85 -0.41
C SER A 54 -2.47 -12.04 -1.36
N ARG A 55 -2.06 -13.21 -0.87
CA ARG A 55 -1.96 -14.46 -1.63
C ARG A 55 -3.23 -15.30 -1.59
N LEU A 56 -4.25 -14.89 -0.82
CA LEU A 56 -5.53 -15.60 -0.83
C LEU A 56 -6.19 -15.42 -2.19
N VAL A 57 -6.38 -16.54 -2.90
CA VAL A 57 -7.11 -16.55 -4.16
C VAL A 57 -8.59 -16.43 -3.84
N ASN A 58 -9.12 -15.22 -3.98
CA ASN A 58 -10.55 -15.02 -3.92
C ASN A 58 -11.15 -15.33 -5.30
N ASN A 59 -11.69 -16.54 -5.47
CA ASN A 59 -12.22 -17.04 -6.75
C ASN A 59 -13.35 -16.18 -7.36
N GLU A 60 -14.01 -15.33 -6.57
CA GLU A 60 -15.04 -14.40 -7.06
C GLU A 60 -14.44 -13.10 -7.61
N VAL A 61 -13.28 -12.68 -7.10
CA VAL A 61 -12.59 -11.43 -7.50
C VAL A 61 -11.56 -11.69 -8.60
N THR A 62 -10.80 -12.79 -8.49
CA THR A 62 -9.68 -13.12 -9.40
C THR A 62 -10.11 -13.68 -10.77
N LYS A 63 -11.40 -13.97 -10.99
CA LYS A 63 -11.91 -14.32 -12.32
C LYS A 63 -12.00 -13.10 -13.25
N HIS A 64 -12.25 -11.90 -12.70
CA HIS A 64 -12.40 -10.67 -13.48
C HIS A 64 -11.07 -9.98 -13.84
N GLU A 65 -9.94 -10.42 -13.28
CA GLU A 65 -8.62 -9.85 -13.63
C GLU A 65 -7.95 -10.54 -14.83
N ARG A 66 -8.52 -11.64 -15.34
CA ARG A 66 -7.97 -12.42 -16.46
C ARG A 66 -8.73 -12.28 -17.79
N GLU A 67 -9.77 -11.44 -17.83
CA GLU A 67 -10.46 -11.04 -19.07
C GLU A 67 -10.07 -9.61 -19.46
#